data_AF-A0A2M7UT73-F1
#
_entry.id   AF-A0A2M7UT73-F1
#
_cell.length_a   1.000
_cell.length_b   1.000
_cell.length_c   1.000
_cell.angle_alpha   90.00
_cell.angle_beta   90.00
_cell.angle_gamma   90.00
#
_symmetry.space_group_name_H-M   'P 1'
#
loop_
_entity.id
_entity.type
_entity.pdbx_description
1 polymer ?
#
loop_
_entity_poly.entity_id
_entity_poly.type
_entity_poly.pdbx_seq_one_letter_code
_entity_poly.pdbx_strand_id
1 'polypeptide(L)'
;MLMPTFFQHLSWAPVRLVMFLFAKMEIKGLENTELNGGNMILASNHINHLDPVLLSACFPFFSRHIPFIFGSREKNFYQEMGWKAWIYGGTFFRLMGAYPMTGGLKDYAISIEK
;
A
#
# COMPACT_ATOMS: atom_id res chain seq x y z
N MET A 1 -4.48 5.45 -12.48
CA MET A 1 -4.79 5.53 -11.03
C MET A 1 -6.22 5.13 -10.66
N LEU A 2 -7.15 4.95 -11.62
CA LEU A 2 -8.56 4.63 -11.33
C LEU A 2 -8.75 3.27 -10.62
N MET A 3 -7.97 2.26 -11.00
CA MET A 3 -8.00 0.92 -10.38
C MET A 3 -7.53 0.93 -8.91
N PRO A 4 -6.32 1.43 -8.55
CA PRO A 4 -5.89 1.56 -7.15
C PRO A 4 -6.90 2.29 -6.26
N THR A 5 -7.48 3.37 -6.77
CA THR A 5 -8.51 4.13 -6.06
C THR A 5 -9.70 3.24 -5.73
N PHE A 6 -10.27 2.55 -6.71
CA PHE A 6 -11.42 1.68 -6.51
C PHE A 6 -11.14 0.59 -5.46
N PHE A 7 -10.02 -0.14 -5.59
CA PHE A 7 -9.70 -1.24 -4.69
C PHE A 7 -9.38 -0.79 -3.27
N GLN A 8 -8.65 0.32 -3.08
CA GLN A 8 -8.38 0.86 -1.75
C GLN A 8 -9.68 1.32 -1.06
N HIS A 9 -10.58 2.01 -1.76
CA HIS A 9 -11.88 2.39 -1.21
C HIS A 9 -12.77 1.17 -0.92
N LEU A 10 -12.76 0.17 -1.80
CA LEU A 10 -13.51 -1.08 -1.61
C LEU A 10 -13.05 -1.81 -0.33
N SER A 11 -11.74 -1.85 -0.09
CA SER A 11 -11.17 -2.46 1.12
C SER A 11 -11.35 -1.63 2.39
N TRP A 12 -11.61 -0.32 2.28
CA TRP A 12 -11.60 0.61 3.41
C TRP A 12 -12.59 0.22 4.51
N ALA A 13 -13.86 0.00 4.14
CA ALA A 13 -14.92 -0.28 5.11
C ALA A 13 -14.76 -1.65 5.79
N PRO A 14 -14.54 -2.77 5.06
CA PRO A 14 -14.30 -4.06 5.68
C PRO A 14 -13.10 -4.06 6.64
N VAL A 15 -11.99 -3.43 6.24
CA VAL A 15 -10.75 -3.41 7.04
C VAL A 15 -10.95 -2.60 8.30
N ARG A 16 -11.50 -1.39 8.20
CA ARG A 16 -11.81 -0.58 9.39
C ARG A 16 -12.77 -1.29 10.33
N LEU A 17 -13.81 -1.96 9.81
CA LEU A 17 -14.78 -2.69 10.62
C LEU A 17 -14.09 -3.81 11.40
N VAL A 18 -13.29 -4.65 10.74
CA VAL A 18 -12.56 -5.73 11.39
C VAL A 18 -11.58 -5.19 12.43
N MET A 19 -10.80 -4.17 12.07
CA MET A 19 -9.80 -3.59 12.97
C MET A 19 -10.43 -2.87 14.17
N PHE A 20 -11.60 -2.25 13.98
CA PHE A 20 -12.37 -1.65 15.06
C PHE A 20 -12.94 -2.71 16.01
N LEU A 21 -13.56 -3.77 15.47
CA LEU A 21 -14.22 -4.82 16.27
C LEU A 21 -13.22 -5.72 17.01
N PHE A 22 -12.09 -6.06 16.38
CA PHE A 22 -11.19 -7.10 16.89
C PHE A 22 -9.83 -6.60 17.35
N ALA A 23 -9.38 -5.43 16.88
CA ALA A 23 -7.99 -4.98 17.08
C ALA A 23 -7.86 -3.62 17.78
N LYS A 24 -8.97 -2.96 18.17
CA LYS A 24 -8.98 -1.63 18.82
C LYS A 24 -8.06 -0.62 18.11
N MET A 25 -8.21 -0.52 16.79
CA MET A 25 -7.37 0.36 15.97
C MET A 25 -7.41 1.80 16.47
N GLU A 26 -6.22 2.37 16.70
CA GLU A 26 -6.02 3.76 17.08
C GLU A 26 -5.16 4.45 16.01
N ILE A 27 -5.63 5.60 15.52
CA ILE A 27 -4.95 6.40 14.49
C ILE A 27 -4.58 7.74 15.13
N LYS A 28 -3.30 8.09 15.13
CA LYS A 28 -2.76 9.34 15.70
C LYS A 28 -1.99 10.12 14.65
N GLY A 29 -1.96 11.45 14.78
CA GLY A 29 -1.09 12.29 13.97
C GLY A 29 -1.56 12.47 12.52
N LEU A 30 -2.83 12.22 12.22
CA LEU A 30 -3.39 12.38 10.88
C LEU A 30 -3.34 13.85 10.43
N GLU A 31 -3.47 14.78 11.36
CA GLU A 31 -3.33 16.23 11.18
C GLU A 31 -1.97 16.63 10.58
N ASN A 32 -0.92 15.83 10.79
CA ASN A 32 0.41 16.09 10.22
C ASN A 32 0.47 15.86 8.71
N THR A 33 -0.52 15.15 8.15
CA THR A 33 -0.58 14.85 6.72
C THR A 33 -1.10 16.03 5.89
N GLU A 34 -1.75 17.01 6.53
CA GLU A 34 -2.32 18.17 5.83
C GLU A 34 -1.31 19.31 5.59
N LEU A 35 -0.20 19.31 6.34
CA LEU A 35 0.73 20.44 6.48
C LEU A 35 1.34 20.97 5.18
N ASN A 36 1.46 20.17 4.13
CA ASN A 36 2.31 20.52 2.98
C ASN A 36 1.60 20.64 1.63
N GLY A 37 0.29 20.40 1.53
CA GLY A 37 -0.48 20.65 0.29
C GLY A 37 -0.11 19.83 -0.97
N GLY A 38 1.08 19.23 -1.01
CA GLY A 38 1.67 18.57 -2.17
C GLY A 38 1.86 17.07 -1.99
N ASN A 39 2.73 16.50 -2.82
CA ASN A 39 3.02 15.07 -2.83
C ASN A 39 3.67 14.63 -1.50
N MET A 40 3.28 13.46 -1.01
CA MET A 40 3.75 12.90 0.26
C MET A 40 4.35 11.52 0.03
N ILE A 41 5.52 11.26 0.63
CA ILE A 41 6.12 9.94 0.71
C ILE A 41 5.92 9.43 2.14
N LEU A 42 5.23 8.30 2.29
CA LEU A 42 5.09 7.62 3.57
C LEU A 42 6.18 6.56 3.71
N ALA A 43 7.11 6.80 4.63
CA ALA A 43 8.16 5.84 4.99
C ALA A 43 7.70 4.95 6.16
N SER A 44 6.83 3.99 5.87
CA SER A 44 6.32 3.05 6.87
C SER A 44 7.33 1.93 7.15
N ASN A 45 7.38 1.46 8.40
CA ASN A 45 7.87 0.11 8.68
C ASN A 45 6.94 -0.91 8.00
N HIS A 46 7.50 -2.05 7.57
CA HIS A 46 6.74 -3.13 6.93
C HIS A 46 6.89 -4.42 7.75
N ILE A 47 5.83 -4.80 8.46
CA ILE A 47 5.80 -5.98 9.33
C ILE A 47 4.95 -7.09 8.70
N ASN A 48 3.87 -6.73 7.99
CA ASN A 48 2.92 -7.70 7.47
C ASN A 48 2.51 -7.42 6.03
N HIS A 49 2.13 -8.47 5.30
CA HIS A 49 1.64 -8.35 3.93
C HIS A 49 0.36 -7.53 3.78
N LEU A 50 -0.40 -7.34 4.87
CA LEU A 50 -1.63 -6.53 4.89
C LEU A 50 -1.37 -5.03 5.09
N ASP A 51 -0.14 -4.62 5.36
CA ASP A 51 0.20 -3.23 5.63
C ASP A 51 -0.30 -2.25 4.55
N PRO A 52 -0.23 -2.55 3.23
CA PRO A 52 -0.76 -1.63 2.21
C PRO A 52 -2.27 -1.39 2.30
N VAL A 53 -3.03 -2.43 2.66
CA VAL A 53 -4.48 -2.34 2.85
C VAL A 53 -4.82 -1.63 4.15
N LEU A 54 -4.05 -1.89 5.21
CA LEU A 54 -4.24 -1.25 6.50
C LEU A 54 -3.91 0.25 6.43
N LEU A 55 -2.82 0.61 5.73
CA LEU A 55 -2.37 2.00 5.60
C LEU A 55 -3.42 2.85 4.88
N SER A 56 -4.03 2.34 3.81
CA SER A 56 -5.11 3.06 3.12
C SER A 56 -6.34 3.23 4.02
N ALA A 57 -6.66 2.22 4.84
CA ALA A 57 -7.74 2.29 5.82
C ALA A 57 -7.46 3.27 6.98
N CYS A 58 -6.21 3.59 7.29
CA CYS A 58 -5.88 4.60 8.30
C CYS A 58 -6.36 6.01 7.92
N PHE A 59 -6.47 6.32 6.61
CA PHE A 59 -6.91 7.63 6.15
C PHE A 59 -8.45 7.73 6.07
N PRO A 60 -9.04 8.94 6.15
CA PRO A 60 -10.46 9.16 5.90
C PRO A 60 -10.86 8.68 4.50
N PHE A 61 -12.11 8.22 4.33
CA PHE A 61 -12.58 7.66 3.06
C PHE A 61 -12.41 8.64 1.88
N PHE A 62 -12.67 9.93 2.08
CA PHE A 62 -12.51 10.96 1.06
C PHE A 62 -11.16 11.70 1.15
N SER A 63 -10.13 11.05 1.71
CA SER A 63 -8.81 11.68 1.80
C SER A 63 -8.23 11.96 0.42
N ARG A 64 -7.75 13.18 0.20
CA ARG A 64 -7.00 13.57 -1.01
C ARG A 64 -5.70 12.77 -1.21
N HIS A 65 -5.24 12.07 -0.17
CA HIS A 65 -4.01 11.29 -0.20
C HIS A 65 -4.21 9.88 -0.79
N ILE A 66 -5.46 9.46 -1.02
CA ILE A 66 -5.80 8.20 -1.66
C ILE A 66 -5.91 8.44 -3.19
N PRO A 67 -5.36 7.56 -4.05
CA PRO A 67 -4.75 6.27 -3.73
C PRO A 67 -3.28 6.36 -3.31
N PHE A 68 -2.89 5.49 -2.38
CA PHE A 68 -1.48 5.25 -2.08
C PHE A 68 -0.81 4.44 -3.20
N ILE A 69 0.45 4.76 -3.48
CA ILE A 69 1.31 4.02 -4.39
C ILE A 69 2.42 3.38 -3.56
N PHE A 70 2.61 2.07 -3.72
CA PHE A 70 3.54 1.30 -2.91
C PHE A 70 4.70 0.77 -3.75
N GLY A 71 5.90 0.76 -3.19
CA GLY A 71 6.99 -0.04 -3.72
C GLY A 71 6.87 -1.48 -3.25
N SER A 72 6.95 -2.45 -4.16
CA SER A 72 6.99 -3.87 -3.84
C SER A 72 8.26 -4.53 -4.36
N ARG A 73 8.59 -5.72 -3.86
CA ARG A 73 9.61 -6.57 -4.50
C ARG A 73 9.11 -7.03 -5.88
N GLU A 74 10.06 -7.41 -6.74
CA GLU A 74 9.76 -8.01 -8.04
C GLU A 74 9.03 -9.36 -7.87
N LYS A 75 8.21 -9.74 -8.87
CA LYS A 75 7.46 -11.01 -8.86
C LYS A 75 8.35 -12.23 -8.59
N ASN A 76 9.57 -12.21 -9.11
CA ASN A 76 10.55 -13.29 -8.95
C ASN A 76 10.87 -13.60 -7.49
N PHE A 77 10.81 -12.58 -6.62
CA PHE A 77 11.02 -12.75 -5.18
C PHE A 77 9.95 -13.63 -4.52
N TYR A 78 8.74 -13.69 -5.09
CA TYR A 78 7.61 -14.41 -4.50
C TYR A 78 7.42 -15.82 -5.09
N GLN A 79 8.24 -16.26 -6.04
CA GLN A 79 8.06 -17.55 -6.74
C GLN A 79 8.09 -18.76 -5.81
N GLU A 80 8.87 -18.68 -4.72
CA GLU A 80 8.99 -19.76 -3.73
C GLU A 80 7.76 -19.89 -2.81
N MET A 81 6.80 -18.95 -2.88
CA MET A 81 5.56 -19.00 -2.09
C MET A 81 4.48 -19.94 -2.67
N GLY A 82 4.81 -20.73 -3.70
CA GLY A 82 3.90 -21.71 -4.31
C GLY A 82 2.67 -21.07 -4.94
N TRP A 83 1.48 -21.61 -4.68
CA TRP A 83 0.21 -21.09 -5.22
C TRP A 83 -0.07 -19.63 -4.81
N LYS A 84 0.46 -19.19 -3.66
CA LYS A 84 0.31 -17.81 -3.18
C LYS A 84 1.03 -16.82 -4.12
N ALA A 85 2.06 -17.23 -4.85
CA ALA A 85 2.76 -16.39 -5.83
C ALA A 85 1.86 -15.86 -6.98
N TRP A 86 0.68 -16.46 -7.17
CA TRP A 86 -0.32 -15.96 -8.11
C TRP A 86 -1.08 -14.72 -7.58
N ILE A 87 -1.19 -14.62 -6.26
CA ILE A 87 -1.82 -13.51 -5.54
C ILE A 87 -0.76 -12.45 -5.17
N TYR A 88 0.43 -12.88 -4.77
CA TYR A 88 1.51 -11.99 -4.31
C TYR A 88 2.47 -11.63 -5.46
N GLY A 89 2.86 -10.35 -5.57
CA GLY A 89 3.91 -9.90 -6.51
C GLY A 89 3.47 -9.68 -7.96
N GLY A 90 2.16 -9.64 -8.25
CA GLY A 90 1.64 -9.52 -9.62
C GLY A 90 0.42 -8.59 -9.76
N THR A 91 -0.63 -9.08 -10.44
CA THR A 91 -1.82 -8.27 -10.78
C THR A 91 -2.52 -7.71 -9.55
N PHE A 92 -2.68 -8.50 -8.49
CA PHE A 92 -3.31 -8.03 -7.25
C PHE A 92 -2.55 -6.85 -6.61
N PHE A 93 -1.21 -6.91 -6.62
CA PHE A 93 -0.37 -5.80 -6.14
C PHE A 93 -0.61 -4.54 -6.98
N ARG A 94 -0.61 -4.68 -8.31
CA ARG A 94 -0.91 -3.55 -9.22
C ARG A 94 -2.31 -2.98 -9.01
N LEU A 95 -3.31 -3.83 -8.79
CA LEU A 95 -4.68 -3.40 -8.49
C LEU A 95 -4.77 -2.57 -7.20
N MET A 96 -3.94 -2.88 -6.21
CA MET A 96 -3.84 -2.12 -4.96
C MET A 96 -2.89 -0.90 -5.03
N GLY A 97 -2.23 -0.66 -6.18
CA GLY A 97 -1.29 0.44 -6.36
C GLY A 97 0.17 0.12 -6.04
N ALA A 98 0.53 -1.16 -5.90
CA ALA A 98 1.92 -1.59 -5.70
C ALA A 98 2.65 -1.84 -7.03
N TYR A 99 3.85 -1.27 -7.14
CA TYR A 99 4.73 -1.36 -8.30
C TYR A 99 6.07 -1.98 -7.91
N PRO A 100 6.60 -2.92 -8.72
CA PRO A 100 7.85 -3.59 -8.41
C PRO A 100 9.02 -2.59 -8.49
N MET A 101 9.90 -2.62 -7.50
CA MET A 101 11.14 -1.87 -7.46
C MET A 101 12.34 -2.82 -7.44
N THR A 102 13.30 -2.58 -8.33
CA THR A 102 14.50 -3.42 -8.42
C THR A 102 15.46 -3.06 -7.30
N GLY A 103 15.77 -4.03 -6.42
CA GLY A 103 16.69 -3.83 -5.30
C GLY A 103 18.15 -4.04 -5.69
N GLY A 104 19.08 -3.48 -4.90
CA GLY A 104 20.52 -3.74 -5.02
C GLY A 104 21.30 -2.84 -5.98
N LEU A 105 20.62 -1.95 -6.71
CA LEU A 105 21.24 -1.09 -7.72
C LEU A 105 21.91 0.17 -7.14
N LYS A 106 21.57 0.57 -5.91
CA LYS A 106 22.00 1.83 -5.26
C LYS A 106 21.72 3.10 -6.08
N ASP A 107 20.89 2.99 -7.12
CA ASP A 107 20.42 4.07 -7.96
C ASP A 107 18.89 4.02 -8.00
N TYR A 108 18.28 5.05 -7.41
CA TYR A 108 16.82 5.11 -7.32
C TYR A 108 16.15 5.26 -8.67
N ALA A 109 16.75 5.98 -9.63
CA ALA A 109 16.12 6.18 -10.94
C ALA A 109 15.95 4.86 -11.68
N ILE A 110 16.99 4.01 -11.65
CA ILE A 110 16.98 2.69 -12.28
C ILE A 110 16.05 1.72 -11.52
N SER A 111 15.94 1.87 -10.19
CA SER A 111 15.07 1.02 -9.37
C SER A 111 13.58 1.14 -9.70
N ILE A 112 13.12 2.25 -10.29
CA ILE A 112 11.71 2.54 -10.63
C ILE A 112 11.41 2.45 -12.14
N GLU A 113 12.39 2.13 -12.99
CA GLU A 113 12.31 2.25 -14.46
C GLU A 113 11.52 1.12 -15.17
N LYS A 114 10.57 0.43 -14.51
CA LYS A 114 9.87 -0.75 -15.06
C LYS A 114 8.34 -0.67 -15.02
#